data_AF-A0A3S1GDQ5-F1
#
_entry.id   AF-A0A3S1GDQ5-F1
#
_cell.length_a   1.000
_cell.length_b   1.000
_cell.length_c   1.000
_cell.angle_alpha   90.00
_cell.angle_beta   90.00
_cell.angle_gamma   90.00
#
_symmetry.space_group_name_H-M   'P 1'
#
loop_
_entity.id
_entity.type
_entity.pdbx_description
1 polymer ?
#
loop_
_entity_poly.entity_id
_entity_poly.type
_entity_poly.pdbx_seq_one_letter_code
_entity_poly.pdbx_strand_id
1 'polypeptide(L)'
;PTMLVSTATALAMTVLGALLLSPMGGWSPMSGQATAFLALAAVLVLVGYQFIIMAMRSGDISFMAPFRYTALLWSILLGLVIFGDVPDLPMIAGATIIIGSGLYALYRERVVGRQQPAAESAGPGMAPDGI
;
A
#
# COMPACT_ATOMS: atom_id res chain seq x y z
N PRO A 1 3.36 -10.44 21.98
CA PRO A 1 2.08 -9.97 21.40
C PRO A 1 2.04 -9.98 19.86
N THR A 2 3.05 -9.43 19.18
CA THR A 2 3.13 -9.35 17.69
C THR A 2 3.17 -10.72 17.00
N MET A 3 3.97 -11.65 17.51
CA MET A 3 4.05 -13.03 16.99
C MET A 3 2.71 -13.79 17.13
N LEU A 4 1.93 -13.51 18.18
CA LEU A 4 0.63 -14.14 18.39
C LEU A 4 -0.41 -13.60 17.40
N VAL A 5 -0.42 -12.28 17.17
CA VAL A 5 -1.35 -11.66 16.21
C VAL A 5 -1.05 -12.12 14.78
N SER A 6 0.22 -12.18 14.37
CA SER A 6 0.58 -12.63 13.01
C SER A 6 0.26 -14.12 12.80
N THR A 7 0.55 -14.97 13.78
CA THR A 7 0.23 -16.40 13.70
C THR A 7 -1.27 -16.66 13.74
N ALA A 8 -2.02 -15.97 14.60
CA ALA A 8 -3.47 -16.08 14.68
C ALA A 8 -4.16 -15.61 13.38
N THR A 9 -3.72 -14.49 12.80
CA THR A 9 -4.27 -13.98 11.53
C THR A 9 -3.94 -14.91 10.36
N ALA A 10 -2.71 -15.42 10.29
CA ALA A 10 -2.32 -16.39 9.26
C ALA A 10 -3.12 -17.70 9.37
N LEU A 11 -3.30 -18.22 10.59
CA LEU A 11 -4.15 -19.40 10.85
C LEU A 11 -5.60 -19.11 10.45
N ALA A 12 -6.15 -17.96 10.86
CA ALA A 12 -7.52 -17.58 10.52
C ALA A 12 -7.73 -17.51 9.00
N MET A 13 -6.83 -16.85 8.25
CA MET A 13 -6.92 -16.77 6.78
C MET A 13 -6.79 -18.14 6.13
N THR A 14 -5.88 -19.00 6.61
CA THR A 14 -5.67 -20.34 6.06
C THR A 14 -6.91 -21.21 6.28
N VAL A 15 -7.46 -21.20 7.50
CA VAL A 15 -8.67 -21.98 7.85
C VAL A 15 -9.89 -21.48 7.09
N LEU A 16 -10.12 -20.16 7.03
CA LEU A 16 -11.20 -19.57 6.23
C LEU A 16 -11.07 -19.91 4.75
N GLY A 17 -9.87 -19.77 4.18
CA GLY A 17 -9.60 -20.11 2.79
C GLY A 17 -9.86 -21.58 2.50
N ALA A 18 -9.41 -22.50 3.37
CA ALA A 18 -9.66 -23.92 3.23
C ALA A 18 -11.16 -24.27 3.34
N LEU A 19 -11.89 -23.64 4.25
CA LEU A 19 -13.34 -23.83 4.40
C LEU A 19 -14.12 -23.31 3.20
N LEU A 20 -13.72 -22.17 2.63
CA LEU A 20 -14.38 -21.56 1.47
C LEU A 20 -14.04 -22.26 0.14
N LEU A 21 -12.98 -23.07 0.09
CA LEU A 21 -12.60 -23.81 -1.12
C LEU A 21 -13.71 -24.75 -1.61
N SER A 22 -14.39 -25.43 -0.68
CA SER A 22 -15.47 -26.39 -0.98
C SER A 22 -16.72 -25.72 -1.58
N PRO A 23 -17.33 -24.68 -0.95
CA PRO A 23 -18.53 -24.03 -1.49
C PRO A 23 -18.27 -23.13 -2.71
N MET A 24 -17.03 -22.66 -2.94
CA MET A 24 -16.71 -21.70 -4.02
C MET A 24 -16.27 -22.35 -5.34
N GLY A 25 -16.41 -23.67 -5.49
CA GLY A 25 -16.14 -24.37 -6.76
C GLY A 25 -14.85 -25.19 -6.80
N GLY A 26 -14.23 -25.46 -5.65
CA GLY A 26 -13.07 -26.35 -5.56
C GLY A 26 -11.78 -25.76 -6.13
N TRP A 27 -10.75 -26.60 -6.22
CA TRP A 27 -9.48 -26.20 -6.79
C TRP A 27 -9.56 -26.14 -8.32
N SER A 28 -9.28 -24.97 -8.89
CA SER A 28 -9.12 -24.79 -10.33
C SER A 28 -7.63 -24.92 -10.73
N PRO A 29 -7.29 -25.73 -11.74
CA PRO A 29 -5.91 -25.81 -12.24
C PRO A 29 -5.42 -24.46 -12.75
N MET A 30 -4.25 -24.00 -12.31
CA MET A 30 -3.66 -22.77 -12.83
C MET A 30 -3.31 -22.93 -14.31
N SER A 31 -3.93 -22.09 -15.15
CA SER A 31 -3.55 -21.99 -16.56
C SER A 31 -2.16 -21.34 -16.69
N GLY A 32 -1.42 -21.70 -17.75
CA GLY A 32 -0.10 -21.11 -17.99
C GLY A 32 -0.14 -19.58 -18.10
N GLN A 33 -1.25 -19.03 -18.62
CA GLN A 33 -1.48 -17.58 -18.68
C GLN A 33 -1.65 -16.96 -17.28
N ALA A 34 -2.41 -17.60 -16.38
CA ALA A 34 -2.57 -17.12 -15.01
C ALA A 34 -1.22 -17.13 -14.26
N THR A 35 -0.41 -18.18 -14.45
CA THR A 35 0.93 -18.26 -13.88
C THR A 35 1.85 -17.16 -14.41
N ALA A 36 1.78 -16.84 -15.71
CA ALA A 36 2.56 -15.75 -16.30
C ALA A 36 2.18 -14.38 -15.72
N PHE A 37 0.88 -14.10 -15.57
CA PHE A 37 0.42 -12.86 -14.92
C PHE A 37 0.85 -12.78 -13.45
N LEU A 38 0.78 -13.89 -12.71
CA LEU A 38 1.26 -13.93 -11.33
C LEU A 38 2.77 -13.67 -11.23
N ALA A 39 3.57 -14.26 -12.12
CA ALA A 39 5.01 -14.03 -12.17
C ALA A 39 5.33 -12.55 -12.48
N LEU A 40 4.64 -11.96 -13.47
CA LEU A 40 4.79 -10.55 -13.80
C LEU A 40 4.39 -9.65 -12.62
N ALA A 41 3.26 -9.93 -11.97
CA ALA A 41 2.80 -9.20 -10.81
C ALA A 41 3.84 -9.25 -9.67
N ALA A 42 4.42 -10.43 -9.41
CA ALA A 42 5.47 -10.59 -8.39
C ALA A 42 6.71 -9.72 -8.69
N VAL A 43 7.15 -9.67 -9.95
CA VAL A 43 8.29 -8.83 -10.37
C VAL A 43 7.95 -7.34 -10.24
N LEU A 44 6.77 -6.91 -10.68
CA LEU A 44 6.33 -5.52 -10.56
C LEU A 44 6.21 -5.07 -9.10
N VAL A 45 5.66 -5.93 -8.23
CA VAL A 45 5.59 -5.68 -6.79
C VAL A 45 7.00 -5.54 -6.21
N LEU A 46 7.92 -6.46 -6.54
CA LEU A 46 9.31 -6.38 -6.07
C LEU A 46 9.97 -5.04 -6.44
N VAL A 47 9.87 -4.64 -7.71
CA VAL A 47 10.42 -3.39 -8.22
C VAL A 47 9.76 -2.18 -7.55
N GLY A 48 8.43 -2.17 -7.43
CA GLY A 48 7.68 -1.11 -6.75
C GLY A 48 8.10 -0.96 -5.28
N TYR A 49 8.31 -2.06 -4.57
CA TYR A 49 8.82 -2.04 -3.19
C TYR A 49 10.22 -1.43 -3.11
N GLN A 50 11.12 -1.75 -4.04
CA GLN A 50 12.45 -1.12 -4.07
C GLN A 50 12.35 0.40 -4.24
N PHE A 51 11.48 0.88 -5.14
CA PHE A 51 11.25 2.32 -5.29
C PHE A 51 10.66 2.97 -4.05
N ILE A 52 9.69 2.32 -3.39
CA ILE A 52 9.14 2.83 -2.13
C ILE A 52 10.22 2.92 -1.06
N ILE A 53 11.09 1.91 -0.93
CA ILE A 53 12.18 1.92 0.04
C ILE A 53 13.19 3.02 -0.27
N MET A 54 13.58 3.18 -1.54
CA MET A 54 14.49 4.26 -1.97
C MET A 54 13.89 5.64 -1.72
N ALA A 55 12.61 5.82 -2.02
CA ALA A 55 11.89 7.06 -1.76
C ALA A 55 11.91 7.36 -0.24
N MET A 56 11.50 6.40 0.59
CA MET A 56 11.48 6.58 2.06
C MET A 56 12.85 6.89 2.67
N ARG A 57 13.95 6.53 1.99
CA ARG A 57 15.32 6.84 2.42
C ARG A 57 15.80 8.24 1.99
N SER A 58 15.21 8.82 0.94
CA SER A 58 15.68 10.05 0.31
C SER A 58 14.77 11.26 0.53
N GLY A 59 13.50 11.05 0.90
CA GLY A 59 12.54 12.14 1.14
C GLY A 59 11.81 12.02 2.48
N ASP A 60 11.13 13.11 2.84
CA ASP A 60 10.38 13.20 4.09
C ASP A 60 9.17 12.26 4.07
N ILE A 61 8.99 11.47 5.14
CA ILE A 61 7.96 10.41 5.21
C ILE A 61 6.55 11.00 5.01
N SER A 62 6.33 12.22 5.52
CA SER A 62 5.07 12.95 5.39
C SER A 62 4.71 13.17 3.91
N PHE A 63 5.66 13.59 3.08
CA PHE A 63 5.42 13.79 1.65
C PHE A 63 5.02 12.51 0.90
N MET A 64 5.42 11.33 1.40
CA MET A 64 5.17 10.05 0.74
C MET A 64 3.86 9.38 1.13
N ALA A 65 3.32 9.74 2.30
CA ALA A 65 2.03 9.25 2.77
C ALA A 65 0.90 9.42 1.73
N PRO A 66 0.70 10.59 1.08
CA PRO A 66 -0.37 10.77 0.10
C PRO A 66 -0.23 9.88 -1.15
N PHE A 67 1.00 9.56 -1.58
CA PHE A 67 1.23 8.72 -2.76
C PHE A 67 0.77 7.27 -2.59
N ARG A 68 0.73 6.76 -1.36
CA ARG A 68 0.22 5.39 -1.11
C ARG A 68 -1.26 5.27 -1.42
N TYR A 69 -2.02 6.36 -1.31
CA TYR A 69 -3.45 6.37 -1.62
C TYR A 69 -3.74 6.46 -3.12
N THR A 70 -2.83 7.02 -3.92
CA THR A 70 -3.00 7.07 -5.38
C THR A 70 -2.86 5.69 -6.03
N ALA A 71 -2.21 4.74 -5.35
CA ALA A 71 -2.14 3.35 -5.79
C ALA A 71 -3.53 2.72 -6.01
N LEU A 72 -4.54 3.14 -5.25
CA LEU A 72 -5.91 2.67 -5.45
C LEU A 72 -6.50 3.15 -6.78
N LEU A 73 -6.26 4.42 -7.14
CA LEU A 73 -6.70 4.96 -8.43
C LEU A 73 -6.06 4.20 -9.58
N TRP A 74 -4.74 3.95 -9.49
CA TRP A 74 -4.02 3.15 -10.47
C TRP A 74 -4.48 1.69 -10.51
N SER A 75 -4.82 1.09 -9.37
CA SER A 75 -5.35 -0.27 -9.29
C SER A 75 -6.66 -0.41 -10.05
N ILE A 76 -7.60 0.53 -9.87
CA ILE A 76 -8.89 0.54 -10.58
C ILE A 76 -8.66 0.72 -12.09
N LEU A 77 -7.77 1.65 -12.47
CA LEU A 77 -7.46 1.92 -13.87
C LEU A 77 -6.82 0.71 -14.56
N LEU A 78 -5.83 0.08 -13.92
CA LEU A 78 -5.16 -1.11 -14.47
C LEU A 78 -6.08 -2.33 -14.47
N GLY A 79 -6.98 -2.46 -13.49
CA GLY A 79 -8.06 -3.46 -13.47
C GLY A 79 -8.92 -3.37 -14.73
N LEU A 80 -9.39 -2.15 -15.03
CA LEU A 80 -10.19 -1.88 -16.22
C LEU A 80 -9.40 -2.11 -17.53
N VAL A 81 -8.16 -1.63 -17.62
CA VAL A 81 -7.38 -1.63 -18.86
C VAL A 81 -6.79 -3.02 -19.19
N ILE A 82 -6.28 -3.73 -18.19
CA ILE A 82 -5.59 -5.02 -18.39
C ILE A 82 -6.57 -6.18 -18.35
N PHE A 83 -7.54 -6.14 -17.42
CA PHE A 83 -8.46 -7.26 -17.17
C PHE A 83 -9.86 -7.01 -17.72
N GLY A 84 -10.19 -5.78 -18.11
CA GLY A 84 -11.54 -5.43 -18.58
C GLY A 84 -12.58 -5.38 -17.46
N ASP A 85 -12.14 -5.38 -16.19
CA ASP A 85 -13.02 -5.40 -15.04
C ASP A 85 -13.70 -4.04 -14.88
N VAL A 86 -14.99 -3.98 -15.25
CA VAL A 86 -15.81 -2.79 -15.10
C VAL A 86 -16.23 -2.68 -13.63
N PRO A 87 -15.92 -1.56 -12.94
CA PRO A 87 -16.23 -1.42 -11.54
C PRO A 87 -17.74 -1.33 -11.31
N ASP A 88 -18.24 -2.17 -10.42
CA ASP A 88 -19.65 -2.15 -9.99
C ASP A 88 -19.97 -0.94 -9.11
N LEU A 89 -21.26 -0.59 -9.01
CA LEU A 89 -21.79 0.47 -8.12
C LEU A 89 -21.18 0.49 -6.70
N PRO A 90 -21.09 -0.63 -5.94
CA PRO A 90 -20.45 -0.64 -4.63
C PRO A 90 -18.94 -0.35 -4.69
N MET A 91 -18.24 -0.79 -5.73
CA MET A 91 -16.82 -0.51 -5.94
C MET A 91 -16.60 0.98 -6.21
N ILE A 92 -17.46 1.60 -7.03
CA ILE A 92 -17.43 3.04 -7.29
C ILE A 92 -17.68 3.84 -6.01
N ALA A 93 -18.65 3.44 -5.19
CA ALA A 93 -18.93 4.10 -3.92
C ALA A 93 -17.72 4.04 -2.97
N GLY A 94 -17.12 2.86 -2.80
CA GLY A 94 -15.91 2.68 -1.99
C GLY A 94 -14.72 3.46 -2.54
N ALA A 95 -14.48 3.40 -3.85
CA ALA A 95 -13.43 4.15 -4.51
C ALA A 95 -13.57 5.66 -4.30
N THR A 96 -14.79 6.19 -4.38
CA THR A 96 -15.07 7.62 -4.17
C THR A 96 -14.68 8.07 -2.75
N ILE A 97 -15.00 7.26 -1.74
CA ILE A 97 -14.63 7.54 -0.34
C ILE A 97 -13.10 7.53 -0.17
N ILE A 98 -12.41 6.56 -0.78
CA ILE A 98 -10.96 6.44 -0.66
C ILE A 98 -10.26 7.57 -1.40
N ILE A 99 -10.68 7.89 -2.62
CA ILE A 99 -10.15 9.02 -3.39
C ILE A 99 -10.41 10.34 -2.64
N GLY A 100 -11.62 10.53 -2.10
CA GLY A 100 -11.97 11.71 -1.30
C GLY A 100 -11.12 11.85 -0.05
N SER A 101 -10.86 10.76 0.68
CA SER A 101 -9.98 10.78 1.85
C SER A 101 -8.52 11.02 1.50
N GLY A 102 -8.02 10.47 0.39
CA GLY A 102 -6.68 10.78 -0.14
C GLY A 102 -6.52 12.24 -0.55
N LEU A 103 -7.54 12.80 -1.23
CA LEU A 103 -7.56 14.22 -1.61
C LEU A 103 -7.63 15.14 -0.38
N TYR A 104 -8.42 14.76 0.63
CA TYR A 104 -8.49 15.46 1.90
C TYR A 104 -7.17 15.39 2.67
N ALA A 105 -6.49 14.24 2.69
CA ALA A 105 -5.18 14.11 3.30
C ALA A 105 -4.15 15.04 2.64
N LEU A 106 -4.13 15.09 1.30
CA LEU A 106 -3.28 16.00 0.53
C LEU A 106 -3.62 17.47 0.82
N TYR A 107 -4.90 17.82 0.88
CA TYR A 107 -5.36 19.17 1.23
C TYR A 107 -4.95 19.55 2.65
N ARG A 108 -5.18 18.67 3.63
CA ARG A 108 -4.78 18.86 5.02
C ARG A 108 -3.27 19.06 5.14
N GLU A 109 -2.47 18.28 4.42
CA GLU A 109 -1.02 18.39 4.47
C GLU A 109 -0.52 19.68 3.84
N ARG A 110 -1.16 20.20 2.79
CA ARG A 110 -0.85 21.54 2.24
C ARG A 110 -1.23 22.68 3.19
N VAL A 111 -2.31 22.52 3.95
CA VAL A 111 -2.81 23.53 4.89
C VAL A 111 -2.02 23.50 6.22
N VAL A 112 -1.69 22.31 6.73
CA VAL A 112 -1.00 22.07 8.02
C VAL A 112 0.52 22.03 7.85
N GLY A 113 1.04 21.67 6.67
CA GLY A 113 2.48 21.67 6.33
C GLY A 113 3.15 23.05 6.32
N ARG A 114 2.40 24.11 6.64
CA ARG A 114 2.95 25.42 7.03
C ARG A 114 3.43 25.49 8.48
N GLN A 115 3.26 24.43 9.30
CA GLN A 115 3.52 24.46 10.75
C GLN A 115 4.50 23.41 11.27
N GLN A 116 5.41 22.88 10.45
CA GLN A 116 6.63 22.26 10.99
C GLN A 116 7.85 23.12 10.65
N PRO A 117 8.17 24.13 11.48
CA PRO A 117 9.52 24.65 11.55
C PRO A 117 10.44 23.50 11.94
N ALA A 118 11.33 23.11 11.04
CA ALA A 118 12.47 22.24 11.28
C ALA A 118 13.52 22.93 12.18
N ALA A 119 13.10 23.47 13.33
CA ALA A 119 13.90 24.40 14.13
C ALA A 119 14.27 23.91 15.53
N GLU A 120 13.81 22.75 16.04
CA GLU A 120 13.98 22.46 17.48
C GLU A 120 14.25 21.00 17.85
N SER A 121 15.11 20.31 17.11
CA SER A 121 15.74 19.07 17.63
C SER A 121 17.17 18.82 17.14
N ALA A 122 17.77 19.77 16.43
CA ALA A 122 19.17 19.69 16.00
C ALA A 122 19.90 21.01 16.28
N GLY A 123 20.09 21.30 17.56
CA GLY A 123 21.11 22.25 18.01
C GLY A 123 21.72 21.74 19.31
N PRO A 124 22.86 22.27 19.74
CA PRO A 124 24.09 22.55 18.97
C PRO A 124 25.29 21.88 19.66
N GLY A 125 26.30 21.47 18.88
CA GLY A 125 27.68 21.17 19.30
C GLY A 125 27.91 20.72 20.75
N MET A 126 27.90 19.41 21.00
CA MET A 126 28.78 18.87 22.04
C MET A 126 30.18 18.88 21.44
N ALA A 127 30.97 19.88 21.83
CA ALA A 127 32.35 20.06 21.43
C ALA A 127 33.16 18.78 21.71
N PRO A 128 34.18 18.47 20.88
CA PRO A 128 35.17 17.49 21.27
C PRO A 128 35.98 18.10 22.42
N ASP A 129 35.77 17.59 23.65
CA ASP A 129 36.72 17.79 24.73
C ASP A 129 38.01 17.07 24.33
N GLY A 130 38.86 17.81 23.62
CA GLY A 130 40.26 17.42 23.43
C GLY A 130 41.00 17.64 24.74
N ILE A 131 41.86 16.66 25.07
CA ILE A 131 43.00 16.73 26.00
C ILE A 131 42.71 17.21 27.43
#